data_AF-A0A0S4IZ44-F1
#
_entry.id   AF-A0A0S4IZ44-F1
#
_cell.length_a   1.000
_cell.length_b   1.000
_cell.length_c   1.000
_cell.angle_alpha   90.00
_cell.angle_beta   90.00
_cell.angle_gamma   90.00
#
_symmetry.space_group_name_H-M   'P 1'
#
loop_
_entity.id
_entity.type
_entity.pdbx_description
1 polymer ?
#
loop_
_entity_poly.entity_id
_entity_poly.type
_entity_poly.pdbx_seq_one_letter_code
_entity_poly.pdbx_strand_id
1 'polypeptide(L)'
;PYEFDSMRCAGGGSDANSTNLLIAVQWDWLVAISPTTGATVWNWTIAEKYNETEGVALGPVVQHVVVLLARSTRHGIDIATGALLWTFDGDHIGLYDTNS
;
A
#
# COMPACT_ATOMS: atom_id res chain seq x y z
N PRO A 1 5.69 -19.02 1.23
CA PRO A 1 5.09 -17.90 0.48
C PRO A 1 4.35 -16.96 1.44
N TYR A 2 4.81 -15.71 1.56
CA TYR A 2 4.13 -14.71 2.37
C TYR A 2 2.89 -14.27 1.59
N GLU A 3 1.81 -15.04 1.74
CA GLU A 3 0.53 -14.78 1.07
C GLU A 3 -0.22 -13.61 1.69
N PHE A 4 0.19 -13.19 2.89
CA PHE A 4 -0.43 -12.13 3.65
C PHE A 4 0.63 -11.31 4.39
N ASP A 5 0.54 -9.99 4.29
CA ASP A 5 1.27 -9.05 5.12
C ASP A 5 0.36 -7.91 5.55
N SER A 6 0.60 -7.32 6.72
CA SER A 6 -0.20 -6.21 7.20
C SER A 6 0.58 -5.30 8.13
N MET A 7 0.28 -4.01 8.07
CA MET A 7 0.87 -3.02 8.94
C MET A 7 -0.12 -1.95 9.34
N ARG A 8 0.00 -1.49 10.58
CA ARG A 8 -0.74 -0.33 11.05
C ARG A 8 0.00 0.93 10.64
N CYS A 9 -0.66 1.76 9.84
CA CYS A 9 -0.17 3.06 9.45
C CYS A 9 -0.87 4.09 10.33
N ALA A 10 -0.10 4.80 11.16
CA ALA A 10 -0.59 5.93 11.94
C ALA A 10 0.15 7.17 11.46
N GLY A 11 -0.57 8.13 10.86
CA GLY A 11 -0.04 9.48 10.66
C GLY A 11 0.44 10.04 11.99
N GLY A 12 1.62 10.66 12.04
CA GLY A 12 2.29 11.09 13.27
C GLY A 12 1.64 12.24 14.05
N GLY A 13 0.33 12.46 13.93
CA GLY A 13 -0.41 13.47 14.68
C GLY A 13 -1.28 12.85 15.77
N SER A 14 -1.47 13.60 16.86
CA SER A 14 -2.35 13.25 17.97
C SER A 14 -3.79 13.75 17.77
N ASP A 15 -4.21 14.02 16.53
CA ASP A 15 -5.52 14.57 16.19
C ASP A 15 -6.36 13.60 15.34
N ALA A 16 -7.68 13.81 15.34
CA ALA A 16 -8.67 12.94 14.69
C ALA A 16 -8.54 12.84 13.15
N ASN A 17 -7.54 13.50 12.56
CA ASN A 17 -7.23 13.51 11.13
C ASN A 17 -5.97 12.70 10.78
N SER A 18 -5.30 12.15 11.78
CA SER A 18 -4.15 11.27 11.59
C SER A 18 -4.63 9.94 11.02
N THR A 19 -4.25 9.65 9.79
CA THR A 19 -4.63 8.45 9.03
C THR A 19 -4.21 7.20 9.82
N ASN A 20 -5.14 6.65 10.60
CA ASN A 20 -4.96 5.43 11.38
C ASN A 20 -5.66 4.30 10.63
N LEU A 21 -4.93 3.68 9.70
CA LEU A 21 -5.43 2.62 8.83
C LEU A 21 -4.60 1.35 9.04
N LEU A 22 -5.28 0.21 9.02
CA LEU A 22 -4.64 -1.08 8.83
C LEU A 22 -4.50 -1.29 7.32
N ILE A 23 -3.26 -1.36 6.83
CA ILE A 23 -2.97 -1.73 5.46
C ILE A 23 -2.68 -3.23 5.47
N ALA A 24 -3.39 -3.98 4.65
CA ALA A 24 -3.18 -5.41 4.49
C ALA A 24 -3.07 -5.75 3.01
N VAL A 25 -2.23 -6.72 2.71
CA VAL A 25 -2.04 -7.22 1.35
C VAL A 25 -2.19 -8.73 1.35
N GLN A 26 -2.95 -9.23 0.37
CA GLN A 26 -3.13 -10.66 0.13
C GLN A 26 -3.18 -10.92 -1.37
N TRP A 27 -2.28 -11.76 -1.87
CA TRP A 27 -2.13 -12.03 -3.31
C TRP A 27 -2.10 -10.73 -4.13
N ASP A 28 -3.13 -10.51 -4.95
CA ASP A 28 -3.24 -9.39 -5.88
C ASP A 28 -4.02 -8.20 -5.27
N TRP A 29 -4.31 -8.23 -3.96
CA TRP A 29 -5.20 -7.27 -3.31
C TRP A 29 -4.48 -6.49 -2.21
N LEU A 30 -4.47 -5.16 -2.31
CA LEU A 30 -4.09 -4.25 -1.24
C LEU A 30 -5.33 -3.54 -0.69
N VAL A 31 -5.52 -3.54 0.63
CA VAL A 31 -6.69 -2.95 1.28
C VAL A 31 -6.30 -2.08 2.46
N ALA A 32 -6.98 -0.93 2.58
CA ALA A 32 -6.99 -0.16 3.81
C ALA A 32 -8.28 -0.39 4.59
N ILE A 33 -8.12 -0.67 5.86
CA ILE A 33 -9.20 -0.99 6.78
C ILE A 33 -9.15 -0.01 7.94
N SER A 34 -10.31 0.54 8.29
CA SER A 34 -10.48 1.26 9.55
C SER A 34 -10.32 0.27 10.71
N PRO A 35 -9.30 0.42 11.57
CA PRO A 35 -9.05 -0.54 12.64
C PRO A 35 -10.14 -0.49 13.74
N THR A 36 -10.95 0.57 13.79
CA THR A 36 -12.03 0.73 14.77
C THR A 36 -13.35 0.15 14.30
N THR A 37 -13.62 0.17 13.00
CA THR A 37 -14.91 -0.27 12.44
C THR A 37 -14.81 -1.54 11.59
N GLY A 38 -13.61 -1.95 11.19
CA GLY A 38 -13.40 -3.03 10.22
C GLY A 38 -13.86 -2.69 8.80
N ALA A 39 -14.28 -1.44 8.54
CA ALA A 39 -14.74 -1.02 7.23
C ALA A 39 -13.56 -0.81 6.28
N THR A 40 -13.68 -1.30 5.05
CA THR A 40 -12.77 -0.98 3.96
C THR A 40 -12.87 0.51 3.62
N VAL A 41 -11.74 1.22 3.67
CA VAL A 41 -11.64 2.64 3.33
C VAL A 41 -11.33 2.80 1.85
N TRP A 42 -10.34 2.06 1.36
CA TRP A 42 -10.00 1.94 -0.05
C TRP A 42 -9.40 0.56 -0.33
N ASN A 43 -9.38 0.18 -1.60
CA ASN A 43 -8.72 -1.03 -2.07
C ASN A 43 -8.11 -0.81 -3.45
N TRP A 44 -7.14 -1.66 -3.78
CA TRP A 44 -6.46 -1.65 -5.06
C TRP A 44 -6.16 -3.08 -5.51
N THR A 45 -6.35 -3.34 -6.81
CA THR A 45 -5.92 -4.58 -7.45
C THR A 45 -4.53 -4.37 -8.03
N ILE A 46 -3.57 -5.14 -7.54
CA ILE A 46 -2.21 -5.18 -8.05
C ILE A 46 -2.28 -5.84 -9.43
N ALA A 47 -1.97 -5.08 -10.48
CA ALA A 47 -2.12 -5.55 -11.86
C ALA A 47 -1.14 -6.67 -12.24
N GLU A 48 -0.06 -6.80 -11.48
CA GLU A 48 0.98 -7.80 -11.70
C GLU A 48 0.47 -9.16 -11.23
N LYS A 49 0.13 -10.03 -12.19
CA LYS A 49 -0.30 -11.40 -11.90
C LYS A 49 0.81 -12.15 -11.17
N TYR A 50 0.52 -12.58 -9.95
CA TYR A 50 1.42 -13.42 -9.18
C TYR A 50 1.35 -14.86 -9.67
N ASN A 51 2.51 -15.52 -9.67
CA ASN A 51 2.57 -16.97 -9.57
C ASN A 51 2.69 -17.33 -8.08
N GLU A 52 2.22 -18.51 -7.72
CA GLU A 52 2.22 -19.11 -6.37
C GLU A 52 3.60 -19.19 -5.68
N THR A 53 4.68 -18.80 -6.38
CA THR A 53 6.06 -18.80 -5.89
C THR A 53 6.56 -17.41 -5.45
N GLU A 54 5.86 -16.33 -5.78
CA GLU A 54 6.31 -14.96 -5.53
C GLU A 54 5.47 -14.28 -4.46
N GLY A 55 6.13 -13.66 -3.47
CA GLY A 55 5.47 -13.02 -2.34
C GLY A 55 5.19 -11.54 -2.59
N VAL A 56 4.12 -11.05 -1.98
CA VAL A 56 3.82 -9.63 -1.85
C VAL A 56 4.09 -9.22 -0.40
N ALA A 57 4.66 -8.04 -0.21
CA ALA A 57 5.00 -7.57 1.13
C ALA A 57 4.83 -6.06 1.27
N LEU A 58 4.63 -5.61 2.50
CA LEU A 58 4.60 -4.20 2.84
C LEU A 58 5.98 -3.80 3.38
N GLY A 59 6.52 -2.75 2.78
CA GLY A 59 7.72 -2.06 3.22
C GLY A 59 7.42 -0.99 4.28
N PRO A 60 8.44 -0.21 4.67
CA PRO A 60 8.28 0.83 5.69
C PRO A 60 7.31 1.92 5.24
N VAL A 61 6.72 2.58 6.23
CA VAL A 61 5.91 3.79 6.03
C VAL A 61 6.78 5.02 6.22
N VAL A 62 6.79 5.91 5.24
CA VAL A 62 7.52 7.18 5.28
C VAL A 62 6.59 8.30 4.80
N GLN A 63 6.36 9.32 5.65
CA GLN A 63 5.56 10.51 5.30
C GLN A 63 4.22 10.21 4.59
N HIS A 64 3.43 9.30 5.17
CA HIS A 64 2.13 8.83 4.62
C HIS A 64 2.20 7.98 3.36
N VAL A 65 3.39 7.53 2.96
CA VAL A 65 3.57 6.58 1.87
C VAL A 65 3.88 5.20 2.44
N VAL A 66 3.10 4.19 2.04
CA VAL A 66 3.46 2.78 2.24
C VAL A 66 4.14 2.27 0.97
N VAL A 67 5.24 1.55 1.13
CA VAL A 67 5.91 0.89 0.01
C VAL A 67 5.30 -0.49 -0.15
N LEU A 68 4.70 -0.78 -1.29
CA LEU A 68 4.30 -2.13 -1.67
C LEU A 68 5.41 -2.77 -2.49
N LEU A 69 5.83 -3.97 -2.09
CA LEU A 69 6.80 -4.80 -2.79
C LEU A 69 6.03 -5.84 -3.61
N ALA A 70 6.05 -5.71 -4.94
CA ALA A 70 5.33 -6.57 -5.86
C ALA A 70 6.30 -7.11 -6.92
N ARG A 71 6.56 -8.43 -6.93
CA ARG A 71 7.53 -9.06 -7.85
C ARG A 71 8.88 -8.33 -7.88
N SER A 72 9.21 -7.66 -9.00
CA SER A 72 10.40 -6.83 -9.19
C SER A 72 10.13 -5.33 -9.04
N THR A 73 8.87 -4.92 -8.93
CA THR A 73 8.45 -3.53 -8.80
C THR A 73 8.20 -3.14 -7.35
N ARG A 74 8.28 -1.84 -7.09
CA ARG A 74 7.94 -1.24 -5.82
C ARG A 74 7.00 -0.08 -6.10
N HIS A 75 5.91 -0.02 -5.36
CA HIS A 75 4.92 1.05 -5.51
C HIS A 75 4.89 1.90 -4.25
N GLY A 76 4.90 3.22 -4.41
CA GLY A 76 4.58 4.16 -3.35
C GLY A 76 3.10 4.46 -3.37
N ILE A 77 2.40 4.11 -2.30
CA ILE A 77 0.96 4.32 -2.17
C ILE A 77 0.70 5.35 -1.08
N ASP A 78 -0.07 6.39 -1.39
CA ASP A 78 -0.60 7.31 -0.39
C ASP A 78 -1.57 6.56 0.54
N ILE A 79 -1.27 6.54 1.83
CA ILE A 79 -2.01 5.75 2.81
C ILE A 79 -3.44 6.29 2.99
N ALA A 80 -3.64 7.61 2.89
CA ALA A 80 -4.93 8.22 3.16
C ALA A 80 -5.94 7.96 2.04
N THR A 81 -5.48 7.97 0.81
CA THR A 81 -6.32 7.93 -0.40
C THR A 81 -6.24 6.61 -1.15
N GLY A 82 -5.18 5.83 -0.95
CA GLY A 82 -4.87 4.66 -1.77
C GLY A 82 -4.32 5.02 -3.16
N ALA A 83 -3.98 6.29 -3.41
CA ALA A 83 -3.44 6.71 -4.70
C ALA A 83 -2.03 6.14 -4.92
N LEU A 84 -1.80 5.60 -6.11
CA LEU A 84 -0.45 5.27 -6.58
C LEU A 84 0.29 6.59 -6.86
N LEU A 85 1.41 6.81 -6.17
CA LEU A 85 2.25 8.01 -6.30
C LEU A 85 3.45 7.76 -7.22
N TRP A 86 4.05 6.59 -7.11
CA TRP A 86 5.18 6.20 -7.94
C TRP A 86 5.31 4.69 -8.08
N THR A 87 5.95 4.27 -9.17
CA THR A 87 6.38 2.89 -9.40
C THR A 87 7.86 2.88 -9.72
N PHE A 88 8.61 1.99 -9.10
CA PHE A 88 10.02 1.75 -9.38
C PHE A 88 10.23 0.29 -9.80
N ASP A 89 10.68 0.06 -11.03
CA ASP A 89 10.85 -1.28 -11.62
C ASP A 89 12.25 -1.89 -11.40
N GLY A 90 13.16 -1.15 -10.75
CA GLY A 90 14.56 -1.51 -10.58
C GLY A 90 15.52 -0.60 -11.35
N ASP A 91 15.04 0.01 -12.43
CA ASP A 91 15.83 0.86 -13.33
C ASP A 91 15.23 2.27 -13.50
N HIS A 92 13.90 2.39 -13.46
CA HIS A 92 13.16 3.62 -13.72
C HIS A 92 12.16 3.91 -12.60
N ILE A 93 11.95 5.21 -12.33
CA ILE A 93 10.86 5.69 -11.47
C ILE A 93 9.81 6.40 -12.33
N GLY A 94 8.60 5.84 -12.36
CA GLY A 94 7.41 6.49 -12.90
C GLY A 94 6.68 7.25 -11.80
N LEU A 95 6.37 8.53 -12.01
CA LEU A 95 5.61 9.35 -11.07
C LEU A 95 4.17 9.50 -11.56
N TYR A 96 3.22 9.47 -10.63
CA TYR A 96 1.80 9.64 -10.88
C TYR A 96 1.33 10.86 -10.09
N ASP A 97 0.87 11.89 -10.79
CA ASP A 97 0.27 13.07 -10.17
C ASP A 97 -1.21 12.79 -9.91
N THR A 98 -1.70 13.20 -8.75
CA THR A 98 -3.12 13.18 -8.41
C THR A 98 -3.91 14.32 -9.05
N ASN A 99 -3.26 15.21 -9.83
CA ASN A 99 -3.86 16.41 -10.45
C ASN A 99 -3.83 16.40 -11.99
N SER A 100 -4.39 15.35 -12.63
CA SER A 100 -4.74 15.42 -14.05
C SER A 100 -6.19 15.84 -14.26
#